data_AF-A0A1D6EUP0-F1
#
_entry.id   AF-A0A1D6EUP0-F1
#
_cell.length_a   1.000
_cell.length_b   1.000
_cell.length_c   1.000
_cell.angle_alpha   90.00
_cell.angle_beta   90.00
_cell.angle_gamma   90.00
#
_symmetry.space_group_name_H-M   'P 1'
#
loop_
_entity.id
_entity.type
_entity.pdbx_description
1 polymer ?
#
loop_
_entity_poly.entity_id
_entity_poly.type
_entity_poly.pdbx_seq_one_letter_code
_entity_poly.pdbx_strand_id
1 'polypeptide(L)'
;MAATAVSVDEKLDKLRAEVAKLSQISENEKAGFISLVSRYLSGEAEQIEWSKIQTPTDEVVVPYDTLTSPPEDLEETKKLLDKLVVLKLNGGLGTTMGCTGPK
;
A
#
# COMPACT_ATOMS: atom_id res chain seq x y z
N MET A 1 -20.53 -0.69 -25.31
CA MET A 1 -19.36 -1.17 -24.54
C MET A 1 -18.03 -1.06 -25.28
N ALA A 2 -17.94 -1.22 -26.61
CA ALA A 2 -16.67 -1.09 -27.33
C ALA A 2 -16.08 0.34 -27.38
N ALA A 3 -16.91 1.39 -27.48
CA ALA A 3 -16.43 2.77 -27.60
C ALA A 3 -15.78 3.34 -26.32
N THR A 4 -16.18 2.86 -25.14
CA THR A 4 -15.61 3.30 -23.84
C THR A 4 -14.23 2.70 -23.59
N ALA A 5 -14.02 1.43 -23.94
CA ALA A 5 -12.73 0.74 -23.81
C ALA A 5 -11.64 1.39 -24.70
N VAL A 6 -11.98 1.69 -25.95
CA VAL A 6 -11.07 2.40 -26.89
C VAL A 6 -10.60 3.75 -26.33
N SER A 7 -11.48 4.49 -25.62
CA SER A 7 -11.10 5.76 -25.01
C SER A 7 -10.18 5.64 -23.80
N VAL A 8 -10.18 4.48 -23.12
CA VAL A 8 -9.33 4.21 -21.95
C VAL A 8 -7.91 3.87 -22.40
N ASP A 9 -7.78 3.02 -23.42
CA ASP A 9 -6.48 2.65 -23.99
C ASP A 9 -5.75 3.87 -24.57
N GLU A 10 -6.47 4.73 -25.30
CA GLU A 10 -5.90 5.98 -25.83
C GLU A 10 -5.40 6.93 -24.72
N LYS A 11 -6.10 7.02 -23.59
CA LYS A 11 -5.68 7.84 -22.45
C LYS A 11 -4.45 7.24 -21.76
N LEU A 12 -4.41 5.91 -21.64
CA LEU A 12 -3.30 5.20 -21.01
C LEU A 12 -2.03 5.29 -21.85
N ASP A 13 -2.13 5.20 -23.17
CA ASP A 13 -0.98 5.34 -24.07
C ASP A 13 -0.41 6.76 -24.05
N LYS A 14 -1.27 7.78 -24.04
CA LYS A 14 -0.85 9.17 -23.81
C LYS A 14 -0.14 9.32 -22.46
N LEU A 15 -0.69 8.74 -21.40
CA LEU A 15 -0.07 8.80 -20.06
C LEU A 15 1.30 8.13 -20.02
N ARG A 16 1.44 6.94 -20.63
CA ARG A 16 2.73 6.24 -20.76
C ARG A 16 3.77 7.10 -21.45
N ALA A 17 3.39 7.78 -22.54
CA ALA A 17 4.29 8.66 -23.27
C ALA A 17 4.75 9.87 -22.44
N GLU A 18 3.88 10.48 -21.63
CA GLU A 18 4.26 11.59 -20.75
C GLU A 18 5.12 11.12 -19.56
N VAL A 19 4.76 10.00 -18.93
CA VAL A 19 5.51 9.43 -17.79
C VAL A 19 6.92 9.00 -18.21
N ALA A 20 7.09 8.52 -19.45
CA ALA A 20 8.41 8.17 -19.99
C ALA A 20 9.38 9.37 -20.03
N LYS A 21 8.87 10.60 -20.20
CA LYS A 21 9.67 11.83 -20.25
C LYS A 21 10.15 12.30 -18.86
N LEU A 22 9.59 11.77 -17.78
CA LEU A 22 9.98 12.14 -16.42
C LEU A 22 11.33 11.53 -16.06
N SER A 23 12.38 12.35 -16.07
CA SER A 23 13.74 11.91 -15.74
C SER A 23 14.02 11.88 -14.24
N GLN A 24 13.12 12.43 -13.42
CA GLN A 24 13.28 12.54 -11.96
C GLN A 24 12.81 11.30 -11.19
N ILE A 25 12.12 10.36 -11.85
CA ILE A 25 11.59 9.14 -11.24
C ILE A 25 12.19 7.91 -11.92
N SER A 26 12.36 6.85 -11.14
CA SER A 26 12.89 5.57 -11.59
C SER A 26 11.89 4.83 -12.49
N GLU A 27 12.40 3.88 -13.29
CA GLU A 27 11.55 3.01 -14.11
C GLU A 27 10.56 2.19 -13.27
N ASN A 28 10.92 1.82 -12.04
CA ASN A 28 10.02 1.13 -11.12
C ASN A 28 8.84 2.01 -10.68
N GLU A 29 9.09 3.29 -10.38
CA GLU A 29 8.05 4.25 -10.03
C GLU A 29 7.13 4.53 -11.22
N LYS A 30 7.70 4.68 -12.43
CA LYS A 30 6.92 4.83 -13.68
C LYS A 30 6.01 3.62 -13.90
N ALA A 31 6.54 2.41 -13.81
CA ALA A 31 5.78 1.18 -14.00
C ALA A 31 4.67 1.02 -12.95
N GLY A 32 4.98 1.27 -11.68
CA GLY A 32 4.01 1.22 -10.59
C GLY A 32 2.88 2.24 -10.75
N PHE A 33 3.22 3.47 -11.15
CA PHE A 33 2.23 4.52 -11.42
C PHE A 33 1.30 4.14 -12.59
N ILE A 34 1.85 3.68 -13.72
CA ILE A 34 1.05 3.25 -14.87
C ILE A 34 0.13 2.07 -14.50
N SER A 35 0.63 1.10 -13.72
CA SER A 35 -0.17 -0.03 -13.22
C SER A 35 -1.37 0.44 -12.37
N LEU A 36 -1.14 1.40 -11.47
CA LEU A 36 -2.19 1.99 -10.63
C LEU A 36 -3.25 2.70 -11.47
N VAL A 37 -2.84 3.56 -12.41
CA VAL A 37 -3.78 4.32 -13.24
C VAL A 37 -4.55 3.40 -14.20
N SER A 38 -3.90 2.36 -14.73
CA SER A 38 -4.57 1.34 -15.55
C SER A 38 -5.73 0.68 -14.80
N ARG A 39 -5.51 0.27 -13.52
CA ARG A 39 -6.57 -0.30 -12.68
C ARG A 39 -7.67 0.71 -12.35
N TYR A 40 -7.31 1.98 -12.12
CA TYR A 40 -8.29 3.04 -11.90
C TYR A 40 -9.21 3.23 -13.11
N LEU A 41 -8.65 3.22 -14.33
CA LEU A 41 -9.40 3.44 -15.56
C LEU A 41 -10.16 2.19 -16.05
N SER A 42 -9.69 0.98 -15.75
CA SER A 42 -10.43 -0.24 -16.10
C SER A 42 -11.77 -0.32 -15.36
N GLY A 43 -11.90 0.37 -14.21
CA GLY A 43 -13.10 0.32 -13.38
C GLY A 43 -13.33 -1.05 -12.75
N GLU A 44 -12.36 -1.96 -12.87
CA GLU A 44 -12.35 -3.29 -12.27
C GLU A 44 -12.02 -3.15 -10.78
N ALA A 45 -12.99 -2.67 -10.02
CA ALA A 45 -12.99 -2.82 -8.58
C ALA A 45 -13.77 -4.09 -8.25
N GLU A 46 -13.13 -5.03 -7.55
CA GLU A 46 -13.85 -6.10 -6.88
C GLU A 46 -14.78 -5.43 -5.85
N GLN A 47 -16.07 -5.38 -6.17
CA GLN A 47 -17.06 -4.83 -5.28
C GLN A 47 -17.21 -5.78 -4.11
N ILE A 48 -17.13 -5.25 -2.89
CA ILE A 48 -17.32 -6.05 -1.69
C ILE A 48 -18.77 -6.54 -1.67
N GLU A 49 -18.96 -7.86 -1.79
CA GLU A 49 -20.25 -8.49 -1.56
C GLU A 49 -20.51 -8.59 -0.06
N TRP A 50 -21.37 -7.71 0.46
CA TRP A 50 -21.65 -7.59 1.90
C TRP A 50 -22.09 -8.91 2.56
N SER A 51 -22.80 -9.76 1.82
CA SER A 51 -23.25 -11.07 2.27
C SER A 51 -22.12 -12.08 2.53
N LYS A 52 -20.94 -11.86 1.95
CA LYS A 52 -19.77 -12.73 2.13
C LYS A 52 -18.90 -12.31 3.31
N ILE A 53 -19.16 -11.15 3.93
CA ILE A 53 -18.39 -10.66 5.06
C ILE A 53 -18.73 -11.49 6.31
N GLN A 54 -17.70 -11.92 7.02
CA GLN A 54 -17.80 -12.64 8.29
C GLN A 54 -16.89 -11.97 9.32
N THR A 55 -17.30 -11.99 10.58
CA THR A 55 -16.44 -11.54 11.68
C THR A 55 -15.22 -12.45 11.76
N PRO A 56 -13.99 -11.92 11.78
CA PRO A 56 -12.78 -12.72 12.00
C PRO A 56 -12.87 -13.48 13.33
N THR A 57 -12.32 -14.69 13.37
CA THR A 57 -12.24 -15.46 14.61
C THR A 57 -11.03 -15.03 15.44
N ASP A 58 -10.99 -15.46 16.70
CA ASP A 58 -9.87 -15.19 17.63
C ASP A 58 -8.56 -15.86 17.16
N GLU A 59 -8.59 -16.81 16.23
CA GLU A 59 -7.37 -17.33 15.60
C GLU A 59 -6.84 -16.43 14.47
N VAL A 60 -7.70 -15.64 13.83
CA VAL A 60 -7.33 -14.68 12.76
C VAL A 60 -6.92 -13.33 13.36
N VAL A 61 -7.66 -12.88 14.37
CA VAL A 61 -7.38 -11.64 15.12
C VAL A 61 -7.16 -12.02 16.58
N VAL A 62 -5.94 -12.44 16.89
CA VAL A 62 -5.57 -12.99 18.20
C VAL A 62 -5.61 -11.93 19.30
N PRO A 63 -6.34 -12.16 20.41
CA PRO A 63 -6.34 -11.26 21.56
C PRO A 63 -4.94 -11.15 22.19
N TYR A 64 -4.46 -9.94 22.42
CA TYR A 64 -3.10 -9.70 22.92
C TYR A 64 -2.79 -10.44 24.23
N ASP A 65 -3.76 -10.50 25.15
CA ASP A 65 -3.61 -11.14 26.46
C ASP A 65 -3.43 -12.68 26.38
N THR A 66 -3.67 -13.27 25.21
CA THR A 66 -3.46 -14.71 24.96
C THR A 66 -2.08 -15.01 24.38
N LEU A 67 -1.30 -13.99 24.02
CA LEU A 67 0.05 -14.16 23.48
C LEU A 67 1.02 -14.63 24.58
N THR A 68 1.90 -15.56 24.24
CA THR A 68 2.97 -15.99 25.13
C THR A 68 3.91 -14.83 25.44
N SER A 69 4.25 -14.66 26.72
CA SER A 69 5.27 -13.72 27.16
C SER A 69 6.60 -13.94 26.46
N PRO A 70 7.39 -12.88 26.22
CA PRO A 70 8.73 -13.02 25.64
C PRO A 70 9.63 -13.88 26.53
N PRO A 71 10.69 -14.49 25.97
CA PRO A 71 11.67 -15.26 26.75
C PRO A 71 12.28 -14.42 27.87
N GLU A 72 12.49 -15.03 29.04
CA GLU A 72 13.24 -14.40 30.14
C GLU A 72 14.75 -14.36 29.85
N ASP A 73 15.24 -15.26 28.98
CA ASP A 73 16.64 -15.28 28.58
C ASP A 73 16.98 -14.10 27.65
N LEU A 74 18.06 -13.42 28.00
CA LEU A 74 18.53 -12.23 27.29
C LEU A 74 19.07 -12.60 25.90
N GLU A 75 19.73 -13.76 25.76
CA GLU A 75 20.29 -14.18 24.47
C GLU A 75 19.19 -14.60 23.48
N GLU A 76 18.13 -15.25 23.95
CA GLU A 76 16.94 -15.51 23.13
C GLU A 76 16.22 -14.23 22.68
N THR A 77 16.03 -13.28 23.60
CA THR A 77 15.44 -11.97 23.25
C THR A 77 16.28 -11.23 22.21
N LYS A 78 17.61 -11.24 22.37
CA LYS A 78 18.53 -10.61 21.41
C LYS A 78 18.40 -11.23 20.02
N LYS A 79 18.35 -12.56 19.90
CA LYS A 79 18.17 -13.25 18.61
C LYS A 79 16.87 -12.89 17.89
N LEU A 80 15.81 -12.54 18.63
CA LEU A 80 14.57 -12.04 18.06
C LEU A 80 14.74 -10.60 17.53
N LEU A 81 15.37 -9.73 18.32
CA LEU A 81 15.61 -8.34 17.96
C LEU A 81 16.57 -8.19 16.77
N ASP A 82 17.57 -9.07 16.63
CA ASP A 82 18.50 -9.07 15.50
C ASP A 82 17.79 -9.31 14.14
N LYS A 83 16.56 -9.83 14.17
CA LYS A 83 15.71 -10.05 12.97
C LYS A 83 14.65 -8.96 12.80
N LEU A 84 14.52 -8.04 13.75
CA LEU A 84 13.49 -7.02 13.75
C LEU A 84 13.99 -5.74 13.08
N VAL A 85 13.15 -5.14 12.23
CA VAL A 85 13.37 -3.81 11.67
C VAL A 85 12.20 -2.92 12.06
N VAL A 86 12.49 -1.71 12.55
CA VAL A 86 11.48 -0.71 12.88
C VAL A 86 11.34 0.29 11.74
N LEU A 87 10.20 0.24 11.05
CA LEU A 87 9.84 1.22 10.01
C LEU A 87 8.80 2.19 10.57
N LYS A 88 9.08 3.50 10.44
CA LYS A 88 8.14 4.57 10.78
C LYS A 88 7.71 5.28 9.51
N LEU A 89 6.39 5.35 9.27
CA LEU A 89 5.83 6.08 8.15
C LEU A 89 5.93 7.59 8.44
N ASN A 90 6.78 8.29 7.69
CA ASN A 90 7.06 9.71 7.90
C ASN A 90 6.83 10.57 6.63
N GLY A 91 5.92 10.13 5.75
CA GLY A 91 5.59 10.86 4.52
C GLY A 91 4.55 11.98 4.70
N GLY A 92 3.91 12.05 5.87
CA GLY A 92 2.86 13.04 6.15
C GLY A 92 3.43 14.39 6.61
N LEU A 93 2.88 15.48 6.08
CA LEU A 93 3.22 16.85 6.50
C LEU A 93 2.34 17.32 7.66
N GLY A 94 2.89 18.17 8.51
CA GLY A 94 2.20 18.80 9.65
C GLY A 94 1.31 19.98 9.28
N THR A 95 0.84 20.09 8.03
CA THR A 95 0.07 21.23 7.53
C THR A 95 -1.24 21.43 8.30
N THR A 96 -1.89 20.35 8.76
CA THR A 96 -3.08 20.42 9.65
C THR A 96 -2.76 21.08 11.00
N MET A 97 -1.50 21.08 11.43
CA MET A 97 -1.02 21.71 12.67
C MET A 97 -0.41 23.10 12.44
N GLY A 98 -0.48 23.64 11.21
CA GLY A 98 0.15 24.92 10.87
C GLY A 98 1.68 24.83 10.67
N CYS A 99 2.25 23.62 10.66
CA CYS A 99 3.67 23.40 10.41
C CYS A 99 3.95 23.25 8.91
N THR A 100 5.15 23.64 8.49
CA THR A 100 5.62 23.55 7.09
C THR A 100 6.41 22.28 6.78
N GLY A 101 6.75 21.48 7.80
CA GLY A 101 7.56 20.26 7.67
C GLY A 101 6.79 18.96 7.93
N PRO A 102 7.51 17.83 8.04
CA PRO A 102 6.95 16.55 8.48
C PRO A 102 6.23 16.66 9.84
N LYS A 103 5.25 15.78 10.05
CA LYS A 103 4.47 15.73 11.30
C LYS A 103 5.27 15.22 12.49
#